data_AF-A0A7Y0S7H7-F1
#
_entry.id   AF-A0A7Y0S7H7-F1
#
_cell.length_a   1.000
_cell.length_b   1.000
_cell.length_c   1.000
_cell.angle_alpha   90.00
_cell.angle_beta   90.00
_cell.angle_gamma   90.00
#
_symmetry.space_group_name_H-M   'P 1'
#
loop_
_entity.id
_entity.type
_entity.pdbx_description
1 polymer ?
#
loop_
_entity_poly.entity_id
_entity_poly.type
_entity_poly.pdbx_seq_one_letter_code
_entity_poly.pdbx_strand_id
1 'polypeptide(L)' 'MSMKHDYCMVLSTTSNEKNRDQIIKGLLDAQLAACIQTMPIESHYVWKGEICTDNEWLLVIKTRRELY' A
#
# COMPACT_ATOMS: atom_id res chain seq x y z
N MET A 1 -2.32 -18.14 -26.50
CA MET A 1 -1.36 -17.01 -26.45
C MET A 1 -1.49 -16.38 -25.07
N SER A 2 -0.46 -16.48 -24.22
CA SER A 2 -0.50 -15.84 -22.89
C SER A 2 -0.41 -14.32 -23.09
N MET A 3 -1.43 -13.58 -22.65
CA MET A 3 -1.29 -12.12 -22.54
C MET A 3 -0.17 -11.84 -21.53
N LYS A 4 0.90 -11.20 -21.99
CA LYS A 4 1.92 -10.66 -21.08
C LYS A 4 1.29 -9.45 -20.38
N HIS A 5 0.94 -9.60 -19.11
CA HIS A 5 0.65 -8.45 -18.27
C HIS A 5 1.95 -7.94 -17.67
N ASP A 6 2.18 -6.64 -17.80
CA ASP A 6 3.22 -5.99 -17.02
C ASP A 6 2.74 -5.88 -15.56
N TYR A 7 3.63 -6.16 -14.62
CA TYR A 7 3.33 -6.11 -13.19
C TYR A 7 4.11 -4.98 -12.55
N CYS A 8 3.53 -4.39 -11.50
CA CYS A 8 4.18 -3.38 -10.69
C CYS A 8 3.93 -3.62 -9.20
N MET A 9 4.68 -2.89 -8.40
CA MET A 9 4.53 -2.83 -6.96
C MET A 9 4.21 -1.39 -6.57
N VAL A 10 3.08 -1.20 -5.89
CA VAL A 10 2.68 0.07 -5.29
C VAL A 10 3.00 0.00 -3.81
N LEU A 11 3.63 1.06 -3.29
CA LEU A 11 3.94 1.22 -1.87
C LEU A 11 3.05 2.34 -1.32
N SER A 12 2.41 2.10 -0.18
CA SER A 12 1.61 3.10 0.53
C SER A 12 1.75 2.90 2.02
N THR A 13 1.48 3.94 2.82
CA THR A 13 1.41 3.84 4.27
C THR A 13 0.00 4.20 4.78
N THR A 14 -0.31 3.77 6.00
CA THR A 14 -1.53 4.16 6.73
C THR A 14 -1.27 4.14 8.24
N SER A 15 -1.94 5.05 8.97
CA SER A 15 -1.66 5.32 10.38
C SER A 15 -2.29 4.33 11.37
N ASN A 16 -3.21 3.45 10.94
CA ASN A 16 -3.87 2.51 11.86
C ASN A 16 -4.34 1.22 11.19
N GLU A 17 -4.56 0.20 12.01
CA GLU A 17 -4.97 -1.15 11.60
C GLU A 17 -6.34 -1.18 10.92
N LYS A 18 -7.30 -0.38 11.40
CA LYS A 18 -8.64 -0.32 10.80
C LYS A 18 -8.58 0.15 9.34
N ASN A 19 -7.82 1.21 9.08
CA ASN A 19 -7.61 1.72 7.72
C ASN A 19 -6.83 0.71 6.86
N ARG A 20 -5.79 0.07 7.42
CA ARG A 20 -5.04 -1.01 6.75
C ARG A 20 -6.00 -2.10 6.27
N ASP A 21 -6.86 -2.61 7.15
CA ASP A 21 -7.77 -3.72 6.85
C ASP A 21 -8.85 -3.31 5.84
N GLN A 22 -9.35 -2.08 5.92
CA GLN A 22 -10.29 -1.53 4.95
C GLN A 22 -9.67 -1.39 3.56
N ILE A 23 -8.42 -0.92 3.46
CA ILE A 23 -7.69 -0.80 2.19
C ILE A 23 -7.44 -2.20 1.59
N ILE A 24 -6.93 -3.14 2.40
CA ILE A 24 -6.68 -4.52 1.95
C ILE A 24 -7.95 -5.13 1.37
N LYS A 25 -9.06 -5.08 2.13
CA LYS A 25 -10.33 -5.64 1.69
C LYS A 25 -10.81 -4.96 0.41
N GLY A 26 -10.83 -3.63 0.37
CA GLY A 26 -11.31 -2.88 -0.80
C GLY A 26 -10.53 -3.19 -2.08
N LEU A 27 -9.20 -3.25 -2.01
CA LEU A 27 -8.35 -3.53 -3.17
C LEU A 27 -8.50 -4.97 -3.68
N LEU A 28 -8.64 -5.94 -2.77
CA LEU A 28 -8.81 -7.35 -3.14
C LEU A 28 -10.22 -7.62 -3.68
N ASP A 29 -11.27 -7.11 -3.03
CA ASP A 29 -12.67 -7.26 -3.46
C ASP A 29 -12.88 -6.65 -4.85
N ALA A 30 -12.24 -5.51 -5.13
CA ALA A 30 -12.29 -4.85 -6.44
C ALA A 30 -11.31 -5.42 -7.48
N GLN A 31 -10.55 -6.48 -7.14
CA GLN A 31 -9.53 -7.09 -8.01
C GLN A 31 -8.46 -6.11 -8.53
N LEU A 32 -8.16 -5.07 -7.74
CA LEU A 32 -7.15 -4.05 -8.05
C LEU A 32 -5.75 -4.41 -7.56
N ALA A 33 -5.64 -5.47 -6.76
CA ALA A 33 -4.38 -6.06 -6.32
C ALA A 33 -4.53 -7.59 -6.28
N ALA A 34 -3.43 -8.30 -6.55
CA ALA A 34 -3.40 -9.75 -6.43
C ALA A 34 -2.92 -10.20 -5.04
N CYS A 35 -2.05 -9.41 -4.40
CA CYS A 35 -1.47 -9.70 -3.10
C CYS A 35 -1.03 -8.40 -2.42
N ILE A 36 -1.24 -8.32 -1.11
CA ILE A 36 -0.81 -7.20 -0.28
C ILE A 36 -0.09 -7.77 0.93
N GLN A 37 1.13 -7.28 1.21
CA GLN A 37 1.87 -7.60 2.42
C GLN A 37 1.95 -6.36 3.31
N THR A 38 1.88 -6.54 4.62
CA THR A 38 1.94 -5.43 5.56
C THR A 38 2.96 -5.64 6.65
N MET A 39 3.61 -4.56 7.08
CA MET A 39 4.50 -4.55 8.23
C MET A 39 4.37 -3.24 9.01
N PRO A 40 4.52 -3.26 10.34
CA PRO A 40 4.63 -2.03 11.12
C PRO A 40 5.97 -1.35 10.79
N ILE A 41 5.95 -0.03 10.65
CA ILE A 41 7.11 0.82 10.38
C ILE A 41 7.04 2.11 11.22
N GLU A 42 8.16 2.82 11.26
CA GLU A 42 8.23 4.21 11.74
C GLU A 42 8.53 5.12 10.54
N SER A 43 7.68 6.11 10.32
CA SER A 43 7.82 7.11 9.25
C SER A 43 8.40 8.39 9.81
N HIS A 44 9.47 8.90 9.19
CA HIS A 44 10.11 10.17 9.55
C HIS A 44 9.98 11.18 8.41
N TYR A 45 9.45 12.37 8.69
CA TYR A 45 9.20 13.39 7.66
C TYR A 45 9.17 14.80 8.27
N VAL A 46 9.17 15.83 7.41
CA VAL A 46 9.04 17.24 7.85
C VAL A 46 7.62 17.71 7.56
N TRP A 47 6.92 18.22 8.58
CA TRP A 47 5.60 18.79 8.44
C TRP A 47 5.48 20.10 9.21
N LYS A 48 5.01 21.15 8.52
CA LYS A 48 4.92 22.51 9.06
C LYS A 48 6.23 23.02 9.69
N GLY A 49 7.37 22.60 9.15
CA GLY A 49 8.71 23.01 9.61
C GLY A 49 9.29 22.16 10.73
N GLU A 50 8.53 21.21 11.28
CA GLU A 50 8.96 20.34 12.37
C GLU A 50 9.29 18.92 11.87
N ILE A 51 10.26 18.27 12.50
CA ILE A 51 10.53 16.84 12.26
C ILE A 51 9.46 16.03 12.99
N CYS A 52 8.73 15.24 12.24
CA CYS A 52 7.67 14.36 12.72
C CYS A 52 8.10 12.89 12.59
N THR A 53 7.59 12.09 13.53
CA THR A 53 7.78 10.65 13.56
C THR A 53 6.44 10.00 13.88
N ASP A 54 5.98 9.10 13.02
CA ASP A 54 4.71 8.39 13.20
C ASP A 54 4.89 6.87 13.06
N ASN A 55 4.19 6.11 13.92
CA ASN A 55 4.04 4.67 13.73
C ASN A 55 2.99 4.41 12.66
N GLU A 56 3.37 3.72 11.60
CA GLU A 56 2.50 3.44 10.45
C GLU A 56 2.57 1.97 10.05
N TRP A 57 1.66 1.58 9.16
CA TRP A 57 1.71 0.32 8.44
C TRP A 57 2.14 0.57 7.01
N LEU A 58 3.23 -0.08 6.57
CA LEU A 58 3.60 -0.15 5.16
C LEU A 58 2.73 -1.22 4.48
N LEU A 59 2.15 -0.87 3.33
CA LEU A 59 1.47 -1.78 2.42
C LEU A 59 2.31 -1.96 1.17
N VAL A 60 2.68 -3.21 0.88
CA VAL A 60 3.36 -3.62 -0.35
C VAL A 60 2.34 -4.30 -1.25
N ILE A 61 1.85 -3.58 -2.25
CA ILE A 61 0.71 -3.97 -3.09
C ILE A 61 1.22 -4.44 -4.44
N LYS A 62 0.98 -5.71 -4.78
CA LYS A 62 1.39 -6.32 -6.06
C LYS A 62 0.20 -6.32 -7.02
N THR A 63 0.38 -5.71 -8.19
CA THR A 63 -0.73 -5.48 -9.13
C THR A 63 -0.27 -5.50 -10.59
N ARG A 64 -1.24 -5.44 -11.51
CA ARG A 64 -1.00 -5.25 -12.95
C ARG A 64 -0.76 -3.76 -13.21
N ARG A 65 0.23 -3.44 -14.03
CA ARG A 65 0.60 -2.07 -14.37
C ARG A 65 -0.53 -1.31 -15.06
N GLU A 66 -1.40 -1.97 -15.80
CA GLU A 66 -2.56 -1.35 -16.48
C GLU A 66 -3.58 -0.70 -15.53
N LEU A 67 -3.49 -0.95 -14.22
CA LEU A 67 -4.40 -0.39 -13.21
C LEU A 67 -3.91 0.96 -12.62
N TYR A 68 -2.69 1.42 -12.96
CA TYR A 68 -2.05 2.63 -12.40
C TYR A 68 -1.12 3.33 -13.40
#